data_AF-A0ABD3NCT5-F1
#
_entry.id   AF-A0ABD3NCT5-F1
#
_cell.length_a   1.000
_cell.length_b   1.000
_cell.length_c   1.000
_cell.angle_alpha   90.00
_cell.angle_beta   90.00
_cell.angle_gamma   90.00
#
_symmetry.space_group_name_H-M   'P 1'
#
loop_
_entity.id
_entity.type
_entity.pdbx_description
1 polymer ?
#
loop_
_entity_poly.entity_id
_entity_poly.type
_entity_poly.pdbx_seq_one_letter_code
_entity_poly.pdbx_strand_id
1 'polypeptide(L)'
;MTSEDEAKQLDSVTDRVQEKELDESRATQALGALSATTSADSASRSTFFAKKEDVGIIMDELEVTEDEAVAALRAAAAEEGEDGKPPEGQQLVAAALRRLVLS
;
A
#
# COMPACT_ATOMS: atom_id res chain seq x y z
N MET A 1 -13.32 25.82 31.07
CA MET A 1 -14.02 25.73 29.77
C MET A 1 -15.45 25.38 30.09
N THR A 2 -16.41 26.12 29.55
CA THR A 2 -17.84 25.85 29.77
C THR A 2 -18.39 25.09 28.57
N SER A 3 -19.48 24.33 28.77
CA SER A 3 -20.09 23.51 27.71
C SER A 3 -20.58 24.33 26.50
N GLU A 4 -20.84 25.63 26.68
CA GLU A 4 -21.15 26.56 25.59
C GLU A 4 -19.94 26.86 24.69
N ASP A 5 -18.74 26.98 25.26
CA ASP A 5 -17.52 27.22 24.50
C ASP A 5 -17.18 26.00 23.64
N GLU A 6 -17.40 24.79 24.16
CA GLU A 6 -17.20 23.53 23.43
C GLU A 6 -18.21 23.36 22.29
N ALA A 7 -19.49 23.67 22.53
CA ALA A 7 -20.52 23.61 21.50
C ALA A 7 -20.22 24.57 20.33
N LYS A 8 -19.73 25.77 20.64
CA LYS A 8 -19.39 26.79 19.64
C LYS A 8 -18.14 26.42 18.83
N GLN A 9 -17.17 25.75 19.45
CA GLN A 9 -16.01 25.20 18.73
C GLN A 9 -16.44 24.11 17.76
N LEU A 10 -17.36 23.23 18.16
CA LEU A 10 -17.88 22.17 17.28
C LEU A 10 -18.71 22.73 16.13
N ASP A 11 -19.50 23.79 16.37
CA ASP A 11 -20.29 24.47 15.33
C ASP A 11 -19.38 25.05 14.23
N SER A 12 -18.25 25.65 14.62
CA SER A 12 -17.28 26.26 13.69
C SER A 12 -16.60 25.27 12.72
N VAL A 13 -16.68 23.96 12.98
CA VAL A 13 -16.12 22.93 12.09
C VAL A 13 -16.90 22.80 10.78
N THR A 14 -18.19 23.18 10.78
CA THR A 14 -19.09 23.01 9.62
C THR A 14 -19.41 24.31 8.89
N ASP A 15 -18.80 25.42 9.31
CA ASP A 15 -18.99 26.72 8.68
C ASP A 15 -18.46 26.77 7.25
N ARG A 16 -19.01 27.68 6.45
CA ARG A 16 -18.50 27.95 5.11
C ARG A 16 -17.14 28.63 5.21
N VAL A 17 -16.11 27.95 4.74
CA VAL A 17 -14.75 28.49 4.65
C VAL A 17 -14.43 28.79 3.19
N GLN A 18 -13.75 29.92 2.93
CA GLN A 18 -13.09 30.16 1.65
C GLN A 18 -11.70 29.54 1.70
N GLU A 19 -11.40 28.63 0.77
CA GLU A 19 -10.08 28.03 0.68
C GLU A 19 -9.05 29.09 0.31
N LYS A 20 -7.86 28.97 0.91
CA LYS A 20 -6.74 29.88 0.63
C LYS A 20 -6.17 29.55 -0.74
N GLU A 21 -6.03 30.56 -1.59
CA GLU A 21 -5.35 30.40 -2.87
C GLU A 21 -3.90 29.94 -2.66
N LEU A 22 -3.55 28.85 -3.35
CA LEU A 22 -2.20 28.31 -3.37
C LEU A 22 -1.46 28.85 -4.59
N ASP A 23 -0.14 29.03 -4.44
CA ASP A 23 0.74 29.40 -5.54
C ASP A 23 0.82 28.24 -6.55
N GLU A 24 0.19 28.44 -7.71
CA GLU A 24 0.13 27.47 -8.82
C GLU A 24 1.51 26.98 -9.26
N SER A 25 2.53 27.84 -9.19
CA SER A 25 3.89 27.49 -9.60
C SER A 25 4.53 26.48 -8.65
N ARG A 26 4.29 26.63 -7.34
CA ARG A 26 4.75 25.66 -6.34
C ARG A 26 3.95 24.36 -6.40
N ALA A 27 2.64 24.45 -6.62
CA ALA A 27 1.78 23.27 -6.73
C ALA A 27 2.17 22.40 -7.93
N THR A 28 2.37 23.00 -9.10
CA THR A 28 2.77 22.28 -10.32
C THR A 28 4.16 21.64 -10.19
N GLN A 29 5.13 22.32 -9.56
CA GLN A 29 6.44 21.74 -9.29
C GLN A 29 6.37 20.53 -8.35
N ALA A 30 5.58 20.63 -7.28
CA ALA A 30 5.38 19.54 -6.32
C ALA A 30 4.67 18.34 -6.97
N LEU A 31 3.64 18.58 -7.79
CA LEU A 31 2.93 17.55 -8.54
C LEU A 31 3.85 16.85 -9.55
N GLY A 32 4.72 17.60 -10.23
CA GLY A 32 5.72 17.04 -11.14
C GLY A 32 6.71 16.10 -10.42
N ALA A 33 7.21 16.51 -9.24
CA ALA A 33 8.08 15.68 -8.42
C ALA A 33 7.38 14.41 -7.91
N LEU A 34 6.13 14.53 -7.46
CA LEU A 34 5.33 13.39 -7.03
C LEU A 34 5.04 12.42 -8.18
N SER A 35 4.72 12.93 -9.37
CA SER A 35 4.49 12.13 -10.58
C SER A 35 5.74 11.35 -10.99
N ALA A 36 6.92 11.97 -10.92
CA ALA A 36 8.19 11.28 -11.20
C ALA A 36 8.47 10.15 -10.18
N THR A 37 8.15 10.37 -8.91
CA THR A 37 8.36 9.39 -7.84
C THR A 37 7.40 8.21 -7.95
N THR A 38 6.12 8.48 -8.19
CA THR A 38 5.09 7.44 -8.41
C THR A 38 5.31 6.65 -9.70
N SER A 39 5.84 7.29 -10.74
CA SER A 39 6.22 6.60 -11.99
C SER A 39 7.43 5.68 -11.80
N ALA A 40 8.42 6.10 -11.01
CA ALA A 40 9.57 5.25 -10.66
C ALA A 40 9.16 4.04 -9.81
N ASP A 41 8.25 4.25 -8.84
CA ASP A 41 7.68 3.16 -8.02
C ASP A 41 6.84 2.18 -8.87
N SER A 42 6.09 2.70 -9.84
CA SER A 42 5.29 1.89 -10.77
C SER A 42 6.16 1.08 -11.75
N ALA A 43 7.28 1.64 -12.22
CA ALA A 43 8.22 0.94 -13.10
C ALA A 43 9.00 -0.20 -12.40
N SER A 44 9.14 -0.12 -11.07
CA SER A 44 9.74 -1.17 -10.23
C SER A 44 8.77 -2.31 -9.90
N ARG A 45 7.46 -2.13 -10.11
CA ARG A 45 6.48 -3.22 -9.98
C ARG A 45 6.56 -4.12 -11.20
N SER A 46 7.51 -5.05 -11.17
CA SER A 46 7.48 -6.21 -12.05
C SER A 46 6.10 -6.86 -11.99
N THR A 47 5.56 -7.25 -13.14
CA THR A 47 4.29 -7.98 -13.23
C THR A 47 4.46 -9.35 -12.61
N PHE A 48 4.29 -9.44 -11.29
CA PHE A 48 4.27 -10.68 -10.55
C PHE A 48 2.97 -11.43 -10.86
N PHE A 49 3.08 -12.60 -11.47
CA PHE A 49 1.97 -13.53 -11.67
C PHE A 49 2.02 -14.61 -10.59
N ALA A 50 1.07 -14.56 -9.66
CA ALA A 50 0.88 -15.60 -8.67
C ALA A 50 0.28 -16.86 -9.33
N LYS A 51 0.84 -18.04 -9.06
CA LYS A 51 0.18 -19.30 -9.43
C LYS A 51 -1.00 -19.53 -8.49
N LYS A 52 -2.14 -19.97 -9.04
CA LYS A 52 -3.34 -20.27 -8.24
C LYS A 52 -3.10 -21.34 -7.17
N GLU A 53 -2.20 -22.28 -7.44
CA GLU A 53 -1.80 -23.33 -6.50
C GLU A 53 -1.15 -22.74 -5.24
N ASP A 54 -0.19 -21.83 -5.44
CA ASP A 54 0.54 -21.16 -4.35
C ASP A 54 -0.40 -20.27 -3.50
N VAL A 55 -1.35 -19.59 -4.16
CA VAL A 55 -2.38 -18.79 -3.49
C VAL A 55 -3.31 -19.70 -2.66
N GLY A 56 -3.76 -20.82 -3.23
CA GLY A 56 -4.64 -21.77 -2.56
C GLY A 56 -4.01 -22.36 -1.29
N ILE A 57 -2.73 -22.72 -1.34
CA ILE A 57 -2.01 -23.21 -0.15
C ILE A 57 -2.02 -22.18 0.98
N ILE A 58 -1.79 -20.90 0.68
CA ILE A 58 -1.78 -19.84 1.70
C ILE A 58 -3.18 -19.59 2.26
N MET A 59 -4.19 -19.58 1.39
CA MET A 59 -5.59 -19.42 1.82
C MET A 59 -6.05 -20.58 2.70
N ASP A 60 -5.70 -21.83 2.36
CA ASP A 60 -6.10 -23.02 3.10
C ASP A 60 -5.38 -23.12 4.46
N GLU A 61 -4.10 -22.74 4.52
CA GLU A 61 -3.29 -22.84 5.75
C GLU A 61 -3.51 -21.70 6.75
N LEU A 62 -3.77 -20.48 6.26
CA LEU A 62 -3.90 -19.28 7.11
C LEU A 62 -5.31 -18.68 7.14
N GLU A 63 -6.27 -19.27 6.40
CA GLU A 63 -7.65 -18.78 6.29
C GLU A 63 -7.75 -17.29 5.90
N VAL A 64 -6.80 -16.81 5.09
CA VAL A 64 -6.75 -15.42 4.60
C VAL A 64 -7.50 -15.25 3.29
N THR A 65 -7.79 -13.99 2.93
CA THR A 65 -8.42 -13.68 1.65
C THR A 65 -7.44 -13.87 0.48
N GLU A 66 -7.98 -14.09 -0.72
CA GLU A 66 -7.19 -14.25 -1.95
C GLU A 66 -6.29 -13.01 -2.20
N ASP A 67 -6.82 -11.82 -1.95
CA ASP A 67 -6.09 -10.56 -2.12
C ASP A 67 -4.88 -10.46 -1.17
N GLU A 68 -5.04 -10.89 0.09
CA GLU A 68 -3.96 -10.92 1.08
C GLU A 68 -2.90 -11.96 0.73
N ALA A 69 -3.31 -13.15 0.30
CA ALA A 69 -2.39 -14.20 -0.15
C ALA A 69 -1.56 -13.75 -1.37
N VAL A 70 -2.20 -13.11 -2.36
CA VAL A 70 -1.53 -12.56 -3.54
C VAL A 70 -0.59 -11.40 -3.16
N ALA A 71 -1.01 -10.54 -2.23
CA ALA A 71 -0.18 -9.45 -1.74
C ALA A 71 1.06 -9.96 -1.01
N ALA A 72 0.91 -11.00 -0.17
CA ALA A 72 2.01 -11.64 0.55
C ALA A 72 3.01 -12.30 -0.42
N LEU A 73 2.52 -13.04 -1.42
CA LEU A 73 3.35 -13.65 -2.46
C LEU A 73 4.11 -12.59 -3.28
N ARG A 74 3.45 -11.49 -3.64
CA ARG A 74 4.09 -10.39 -4.37
C ARG A 74 5.17 -9.71 -3.54
N ALA A 75 4.93 -9.51 -2.25
CA ALA A 75 5.91 -8.92 -1.34
C ALA A 75 7.12 -9.85 -1.13
N ALA A 76 6.86 -11.15 -0.94
CA ALA A 76 7.91 -12.18 -0.83
C ALA A 76 8.78 -12.25 -2.09
N ALA A 77 8.16 -12.18 -3.29
CA ALA A 77 8.89 -12.18 -4.55
C ALA A 77 9.79 -10.94 -4.74
N ALA A 78 9.41 -9.80 -4.15
CA ALA A 78 10.18 -8.55 -4.23
C ALA A 78 11.33 -8.49 -3.22
N GLU A 79 11.19 -9.14 -2.06
CA GLU A 79 12.19 -9.10 -0.98
C GLU A 79 13.23 -10.21 -1.08
N GLU A 80 12.83 -11.42 -1.49
CA GLU A 80 13.72 -12.60 -1.53
C GLU A 80 14.33 -12.87 -2.92
N GLY A 81 14.12 -11.99 -3.89
CA GLY A 81 14.77 -12.07 -5.19
C GLY A 81 16.25 -11.67 -5.13
N GLU A 82 17.16 -12.63 -4.93
CA GLU A 82 18.59 -12.41 -5.22
C GLU A 82 18.83 -12.40 -6.75
N ASP A 83 19.69 -11.49 -7.21
CA ASP A 83 20.16 -11.40 -8.61
C ASP A 83 19.06 -11.26 -9.69
N GLY A 84 17.93 -10.63 -9.35
CA GLY A 84 16.88 -10.32 -10.32
C GLY A 84 16.06 -11.54 -10.76
N LYS A 85 16.11 -12.65 -10.01
CA LYS A 85 15.20 -13.79 -10.19
C LYS A 85 14.34 -13.96 -8.95
N PRO A 86 12.99 -13.93 -9.08
CA PRO A 86 12.12 -14.20 -7.96
C PRO A 86 12.31 -15.67 -7.51
N PRO A 87 12.29 -15.97 -6.21
CA PRO A 87 12.24 -17.35 -5.74
C PRO A 87 10.98 -18.03 -6.28
N GLU A 88 11.11 -19.28 -6.72
CA GLU A 88 10.00 -20.02 -7.33
C GLU A 88 9.46 -21.11 -6.40
N GLY A 89 8.15 -21.34 -6.46
CA GLY A 89 7.47 -22.47 -5.82
C GLY A 89 7.52 -22.41 -4.29
N GLN A 90 7.91 -23.53 -3.66
CA GLN A 90 7.79 -23.71 -2.20
C GLN A 90 8.58 -22.68 -1.38
N GLN A 91 9.67 -22.12 -1.90
CA GLN A 91 10.44 -21.09 -1.17
C GLN A 91 9.64 -19.78 -1.09
N LEU A 92 9.00 -19.38 -2.19
CA LEU A 92 8.14 -18.21 -2.25
C LEU A 92 6.93 -18.35 -1.31
N VAL A 93 6.30 -19.53 -1.32
CA VAL A 93 5.16 -19.83 -0.42
C VAL A 93 5.61 -19.78 1.04
N ALA A 94 6.75 -20.38 1.38
CA ALA A 94 7.27 -20.35 2.74
C ALA A 94 7.61 -18.91 3.21
N ALA A 95 8.14 -18.07 2.32
CA ALA A 95 8.41 -16.67 2.59
C ALA A 95 7.13 -15.86 2.84
N ALA A 96 6.10 -16.06 1.99
CA ALA A 96 4.80 -15.41 2.14
C ALA A 96 4.11 -15.83 3.46
N LEU A 97 4.15 -17.13 3.80
CA LEU A 97 3.61 -17.64 5.06
C LEU A 97 4.35 -17.05 6.27
N ARG A 98 5.68 -17.01 6.25
CA ARG A 98 6.47 -16.39 7.33
C ARG A 98 6.11 -14.93 7.52
N ARG A 99 5.92 -14.20 6.42
CA ARG A 99 5.53 -12.78 6.48
C ARG A 99 4.18 -12.60 7.14
N LEU A 100 3.17 -13.36 6.72
CA LEU A 100 1.82 -13.28 7.26
C LEU A 100 1.74 -13.65 8.75
N VAL A 101 2.63 -14.54 9.22
CA VAL A 101 2.68 -14.93 10.64
C VAL A 101 3.44 -13.92 11.52
N LEU A 102 4.40 -13.20 10.95
CA LEU A 102 5.24 -12.24 11.68
C LEU A 102 4.72 -10.78 11.62
N SER A 103 3.75 -10.49 10.75
CA SER A 103 3.15 -9.17 10.57
C SER A 103 2.17 -8.78 11.68
#